data_AF-A0A972N5W5-F1
#
_entry.id   AF-A0A972N5W5-F1
#
_cell.length_a   1.000
_cell.length_b   1.000
_cell.length_c   1.000
_cell.angle_alpha   90.00
_cell.angle_beta   90.00
_cell.angle_gamma   90.00
#
_symmetry.space_group_name_H-M   'P 1'
#
loop_
_entity.id
_entity.type
_entity.pdbx_description
1 polymer ?
#
loop_
_entity_poly.entity_id
_entity_poly.type
_entity_poly.pdbx_seq_one_letter_code
_entity_poly.pdbx_strand_id
1 'polypeptide(L)'
;MRRLKQHRYAIGLLVVTLVAAGFRFYGFWWGYPYSFHGDESFVFTMTLRLDRHFRETGSWNPQVSTYGSLPFYVLWLSWRLANALLQVLGHPFGWDTAPIVLVGRLISATLGTLTVSALYFLGKRLWHPAIGLLGAAFLAIAVSPLRESHFYAVDTMMVFWAVLAMVFAAGVLKWGRKRDYVWTGILSGLSLSTKAAGLPLLVPLVTSHLLRVGAFSLRPFRLDVRRVFDRQLALMLGTALGLFLLINPWPIVDARNYWAHNANYALATQFDVVRGAYRPFYTMHFEHTLPYIYHLVNPLLWGLGPLLELVGLIGVLYSMRKAWQGDKGDLLVLAWVIPYGLIIGSWYAKFVRYVLPLLPFISLLAARWLIPWAQDFRRPRRYLARGLIVLTLGTTLFYALAYMNIYRQPDTRLQALAWIREHIPPGSTILVERDSTLKFNQLASRYGLTQYRIKVLDHYGQVEQTDPQFFNPTPPTPEEVRRELYSSLEGVDYIIISDTWMGRYLALPDLYPVEYEFYTRLRNGELGFKLIKTFKVYPEFLGIRIVDDRAELTFRLFDHPWIYVFKRVDGE
;
A
#
# COMPACT_ATOMS: atom_id res chain seq x y z
N MET A 1 -3.06 -20.28 -38.48
CA MET A 1 -3.54 -19.00 -37.86
C MET A 1 -3.79 -19.04 -36.34
N ARG A 2 -4.45 -20.06 -35.77
CA ARG A 2 -4.75 -20.12 -34.32
C ARG A 2 -3.50 -20.20 -33.42
N ARG A 3 -2.50 -21.03 -33.80
CA ARG A 3 -1.19 -21.09 -33.12
C ARG A 3 -0.47 -19.74 -33.16
N LEU A 4 -0.41 -19.07 -34.32
CA LEU A 4 0.19 -17.72 -34.46
C LEU A 4 -0.48 -16.68 -33.54
N LYS A 5 -1.81 -16.67 -33.44
CA LYS A 5 -2.51 -15.76 -32.49
C LYS A 5 -2.16 -16.06 -31.03
N GLN A 6 -2.02 -17.33 -30.65
CA GLN A 6 -1.58 -17.72 -29.30
C GLN A 6 -0.15 -17.26 -29.00
N HIS A 7 0.76 -17.37 -29.97
CA HIS A 7 2.14 -16.91 -29.81
C HIS A 7 2.20 -15.38 -29.63
N ARG A 8 1.40 -14.60 -30.38
CA ARG A 8 1.34 -13.14 -30.23
C ARG A 8 0.94 -12.69 -28.82
N TYR A 9 -0.06 -13.34 -28.21
CA TYR A 9 -0.46 -13.00 -26.83
C TYR A 9 0.55 -13.49 -25.80
N ALA A 10 1.24 -14.60 -26.04
CA ALA A 10 2.31 -15.07 -25.16
C ALA A 10 3.51 -14.11 -25.17
N ILE A 11 3.94 -13.67 -26.36
CA ILE A 11 4.99 -12.65 -26.53
C ILE A 11 4.54 -11.33 -25.89
N GLY A 12 3.31 -10.89 -26.15
CA GLY A 12 2.77 -9.67 -25.53
C GLY A 12 2.77 -9.74 -24.01
N LEU A 13 2.35 -10.87 -23.44
CA LEU A 13 2.42 -11.09 -21.98
C LEU A 13 3.86 -11.02 -21.49
N LEU A 14 4.80 -11.70 -22.15
CA LEU A 14 6.20 -11.68 -21.77
C LEU A 14 6.75 -10.25 -21.75
N VAL A 15 6.46 -9.45 -22.78
CA VAL A 15 6.87 -8.04 -22.84
C VAL A 15 6.26 -7.24 -21.69
N VAL A 16 4.94 -7.36 -21.45
CA VAL A 16 4.26 -6.64 -20.36
C VAL A 16 4.82 -7.04 -18.99
N THR A 17 5.10 -8.33 -18.78
CA THR A 17 5.71 -8.84 -17.53
C THR A 17 7.14 -8.34 -17.36
N LEU A 18 7.95 -8.29 -18.43
CA LEU A 18 9.31 -7.74 -18.38
C LEU A 18 9.32 -6.23 -18.12
N VAL A 19 8.40 -5.47 -18.72
CA VAL A 19 8.21 -4.05 -18.40
C VAL A 19 7.80 -3.87 -16.94
N ALA A 20 6.84 -4.67 -16.46
CA ALA A 20 6.43 -4.65 -15.06
C ALA A 20 7.59 -4.97 -14.09
N ALA A 21 8.43 -5.95 -14.44
CA ALA A 21 9.62 -6.30 -13.68
C ALA A 21 10.66 -5.16 -13.70
N GLY A 22 10.93 -4.59 -14.88
CA GLY A 22 11.86 -3.46 -15.03
C GLY A 22 11.51 -2.31 -14.09
N PHE A 23 10.23 -1.92 -14.04
CA PHE A 23 9.77 -0.88 -13.13
C PHE A 23 9.87 -1.24 -11.64
N ARG A 24 9.63 -2.50 -11.25
CA ARG A 24 9.55 -2.91 -9.84
C ARG A 24 10.87 -3.30 -9.22
N PHE A 25 11.81 -3.80 -10.03
CA PHE A 25 13.15 -4.17 -9.57
C PHE A 25 14.15 -3.02 -9.72
N TYR A 26 13.87 -2.01 -10.55
CA TYR A 26 14.73 -0.85 -10.64
C TYR A 26 14.78 -0.10 -9.30
N GLY A 27 15.98 0.15 -8.78
CA GLY A 27 16.12 0.89 -7.53
C GLY A 27 15.56 0.17 -6.30
N PHE A 28 15.47 -1.17 -6.29
CA PHE A 28 14.98 -1.91 -5.11
C PHE A 28 15.83 -1.65 -3.84
N TRP A 29 17.09 -1.24 -4.00
CA TRP A 29 18.01 -0.82 -2.93
C TRP A 29 17.89 0.66 -2.56
N TRP A 30 16.92 1.41 -3.10
CA TRP A 30 16.79 2.84 -2.87
C TRP A 30 16.59 3.16 -1.38
N GLY A 31 17.33 4.15 -0.86
CA GLY A 31 17.35 4.50 0.56
C GLY A 31 18.14 3.54 1.48
N TYR A 32 18.70 2.44 0.96
CA TYR A 32 19.54 1.50 1.71
C TYR A 32 20.75 2.20 2.37
N PRO A 33 21.21 1.78 3.57
CA PRO A 33 20.73 0.67 4.41
C PRO A 33 19.48 0.97 5.26
N TYR A 34 18.76 2.05 4.98
CA TYR A 34 17.63 2.51 5.76
C TYR A 34 16.30 2.06 5.16
N SER A 35 15.31 1.91 6.03
CA SER A 35 13.89 1.81 5.63
C SER A 35 13.16 2.98 6.26
N PHE A 36 12.56 3.82 5.42
CA PHE A 36 11.78 4.99 5.83
C PHE A 36 10.27 4.74 5.77
N HIS A 37 9.85 3.56 5.30
CA HIS A 37 8.45 3.19 5.27
C HIS A 37 8.05 2.57 6.62
N GLY A 38 7.02 3.13 7.26
CA GLY A 38 6.58 2.72 8.60
C GLY A 38 6.17 1.25 8.66
N ASP A 39 5.26 0.81 7.79
CA ASP A 39 4.79 -0.58 7.78
C ASP A 39 5.92 -1.59 7.48
N GLU A 40 6.83 -1.27 6.56
CA GLU A 40 7.97 -2.11 6.21
C GLU A 40 8.90 -2.30 7.42
N SER A 41 9.23 -1.19 8.11
CA SER A 41 10.02 -1.22 9.35
C SER A 41 9.35 -2.05 10.44
N PHE A 42 8.02 -1.96 10.56
CA PHE A 42 7.24 -2.77 11.49
C PHE A 42 7.35 -4.26 11.18
N VAL A 43 7.13 -4.65 9.91
CA VAL A 43 7.22 -6.05 9.49
C VAL A 43 8.61 -6.62 9.75
N PHE A 44 9.67 -5.88 9.45
CA PHE A 44 11.04 -6.32 9.71
C PHE A 44 11.32 -6.50 11.20
N THR A 45 10.90 -5.53 12.03
CA THR A 45 11.07 -5.61 13.48
C THR A 45 10.34 -6.82 14.05
N MET A 46 9.10 -7.07 13.63
CA MET A 46 8.32 -8.22 14.09
C MET A 46 8.92 -9.54 13.59
N THR A 47 9.43 -9.61 12.36
CA THR A 47 10.12 -10.80 11.85
C THR A 47 11.40 -11.11 12.63
N LEU A 48 12.18 -10.10 13.02
CA LEU A 48 13.37 -10.29 13.85
C LEU A 48 13.00 -10.73 15.28
N ARG A 49 11.90 -10.20 15.84
CA ARG A 49 11.36 -10.67 17.13
C ARG A 49 10.87 -12.10 17.06
N LEU A 50 10.15 -12.47 16.00
CA LEU A 50 9.72 -13.85 15.74
C LEU A 50 10.92 -14.80 15.70
N ASP A 51 11.99 -14.43 14.98
CA ASP A 51 13.19 -15.27 14.91
C ASP A 51 13.84 -15.48 16.27
N ARG A 52 13.99 -14.40 17.05
CA ARG A 52 14.52 -14.46 18.42
C ARG A 52 13.64 -15.36 19.30
N HIS A 53 12.33 -15.12 19.29
CA HIS A 53 11.36 -15.89 20.08
C HIS A 53 11.39 -17.38 19.71
N PHE A 54 11.52 -17.70 18.42
CA PHE A 54 11.66 -19.07 17.95
C PHE A 54 12.94 -19.74 18.46
N ARG A 55 14.07 -19.03 18.45
CA ARG A 55 15.35 -19.55 18.99
C ARG A 55 15.30 -19.78 20.51
N GLU A 56 14.60 -18.93 21.24
CA GLU A 56 14.51 -19.00 22.71
C GLU A 56 13.48 -20.03 23.20
N THR A 57 12.37 -20.21 22.48
CA THR A 57 11.21 -20.97 22.98
C THR A 57 10.74 -22.10 22.06
N GLY A 58 11.23 -22.16 20.82
CA GLY A 58 10.70 -23.05 19.78
C GLY A 58 9.33 -22.60 19.21
N SER A 59 8.75 -21.52 19.72
CA SER A 59 7.48 -20.97 19.27
C SER A 59 7.66 -20.13 18.01
N TRP A 60 6.76 -20.33 17.04
CA TRP A 60 6.67 -19.58 15.79
C TRP A 60 5.54 -18.54 15.82
N ASN A 61 5.04 -18.21 17.01
CA ASN A 61 4.06 -17.14 17.19
C ASN A 61 4.72 -15.77 16.94
N PRO A 62 4.22 -14.96 16.00
CA PRO A 62 4.77 -13.62 15.77
C PRO A 62 4.45 -12.64 16.89
N GLN A 63 3.55 -12.98 17.83
CA GLN A 63 3.11 -12.14 18.96
C GLN A 63 2.47 -10.81 18.52
N VAL A 64 1.92 -10.77 17.30
CA VAL A 64 1.21 -9.63 16.69
C VAL A 64 0.03 -10.14 15.87
N SER A 65 -1.09 -9.40 15.86
CA SER A 65 -2.26 -9.67 15.02
C SER A 65 -2.68 -8.50 14.10
N THR A 66 -1.94 -7.39 14.08
CA THR A 66 -2.12 -6.25 13.13
C THR A 66 -2.18 -6.72 11.68
N TYR A 67 -1.31 -7.67 11.33
CA TYR A 67 -1.28 -8.36 10.05
C TYR A 67 -1.42 -9.86 10.31
N GLY A 68 -1.82 -10.62 9.29
CA GLY A 68 -1.77 -12.07 9.41
C GLY A 68 -0.33 -12.57 9.46
N SER A 69 -0.10 -13.82 9.84
CA SER A 69 1.24 -14.37 10.09
C SER A 69 2.06 -14.63 8.81
N LEU A 70 1.40 -14.73 7.64
CA LEU A 70 2.05 -15.09 6.38
C LEU A 70 3.22 -14.17 5.97
N PRO A 71 3.12 -12.82 6.02
CA PRO A 71 4.21 -11.93 5.61
C PRO A 71 5.46 -12.11 6.45
N PHE A 72 5.28 -12.34 7.76
CA PHE A 72 6.38 -12.56 8.68
C PHE A 72 7.06 -13.89 8.38
N TYR A 73 6.30 -14.97 8.14
CA TYR A 73 6.87 -16.29 7.82
C TYR A 73 7.58 -16.32 6.48
N VAL A 74 6.98 -15.72 5.44
CA VAL A 74 7.59 -15.63 4.11
C VAL A 74 8.91 -14.87 4.19
N LEU A 75 8.92 -13.72 4.87
CA LEU A 75 10.15 -12.94 5.05
C LEU A 75 11.19 -13.68 5.89
N TRP A 76 10.77 -14.26 7.03
CA TRP A 76 11.63 -15.00 7.94
C TRP A 76 12.34 -16.15 7.22
N LEU A 77 11.57 -17.00 6.53
CA LEU A 77 12.12 -18.13 5.78
C LEU A 77 13.02 -17.67 4.64
N SER A 78 12.58 -16.67 3.86
CA SER A 78 13.37 -16.15 2.73
C SER A 78 14.70 -15.56 3.19
N TRP A 79 14.69 -14.82 4.31
CA TRP A 79 15.90 -14.27 4.90
C TRP A 79 16.85 -15.38 5.39
N ARG A 80 16.34 -16.40 6.07
CA ARG A 80 17.15 -17.55 6.53
C ARG A 80 17.78 -18.30 5.36
N LEU A 81 17.02 -18.55 4.30
CA LEU A 81 17.52 -19.21 3.09
C LEU A 81 18.56 -18.36 2.36
N ALA A 82 18.33 -17.05 2.24
CA ALA A 82 19.28 -16.13 1.63
C ALA A 82 20.60 -16.08 2.43
N ASN A 83 20.51 -16.01 3.77
CA ASN A 83 21.70 -16.00 4.62
C ASN A 83 22.46 -17.34 4.56
N ALA A 84 21.77 -18.47 4.57
CA ALA A 84 22.39 -19.79 4.44
C ALA A 84 23.11 -19.95 3.10
N LEU A 85 22.50 -19.49 2.00
CA LEU A 85 23.14 -19.51 0.68
C LEU A 85 24.42 -18.66 0.66
N LEU A 86 24.38 -17.47 1.23
CA LEU A 86 25.53 -16.56 1.24
C LEU A 86 26.63 -16.99 2.20
N GLN A 87 26.29 -17.68 3.30
CA GLN A 87 27.25 -18.39 4.14
C GLN A 87 28.06 -19.40 3.33
N VAL A 88 27.40 -20.22 2.51
CA VAL A 88 28.08 -21.19 1.62
C VAL A 88 28.99 -20.50 0.61
N LEU A 89 28.61 -19.30 0.14
CA LEU A 89 29.40 -18.50 -0.79
C LEU A 89 30.52 -17.68 -0.12
N GLY A 90 30.74 -17.81 1.19
CA GLY A 90 31.80 -17.09 1.91
C GLY A 90 31.48 -15.62 2.22
N HIS A 91 30.23 -15.20 2.03
CA HIS A 91 29.76 -13.82 2.27
C HIS A 91 28.57 -13.79 3.23
N PRO A 92 28.65 -14.38 4.44
CA PRO A 92 27.56 -14.35 5.39
C PRO A 92 27.17 -12.91 5.74
N PHE A 93 25.87 -12.64 5.85
CA PHE A 93 25.43 -11.40 6.44
C PHE A 93 25.31 -11.55 7.96
N GLY A 94 25.79 -10.55 8.71
CA GLY A 94 25.48 -10.43 10.12
C GLY A 94 23.98 -10.16 10.36
N TRP A 95 23.54 -10.23 11.60
CA TRP A 95 22.18 -9.82 12.03
C TRP A 95 22.00 -8.30 12.01
N ASP A 96 22.44 -7.64 10.94
CA ASP A 96 22.14 -6.23 10.70
C ASP A 96 20.79 -6.12 10.00
N THR A 97 20.04 -5.07 10.32
CA THR A 97 18.69 -4.81 9.78
C THR A 97 18.67 -4.55 8.27
N ALA A 98 19.83 -4.44 7.61
CA ALA A 98 19.91 -3.98 6.23
C ALA A 98 19.58 -5.05 5.17
N PRO A 99 20.10 -6.30 5.24
CA PRO A 99 19.81 -7.33 4.23
C PRO A 99 18.34 -7.78 4.22
N ILE A 100 17.66 -7.76 5.37
CA ILE A 100 16.23 -8.12 5.46
C ILE A 100 15.35 -7.13 4.67
N VAL A 101 15.76 -5.86 4.57
CA VAL A 101 15.09 -4.86 3.72
C VAL A 101 15.10 -5.30 2.26
N LEU A 102 16.27 -5.64 1.75
CA LEU A 102 16.44 -6.03 0.35
C LEU A 102 15.67 -7.32 0.04
N VAL A 103 15.71 -8.32 0.92
CA VAL A 103 14.94 -9.56 0.76
C VAL A 103 13.44 -9.28 0.69
N GLY A 104 12.91 -8.47 1.61
CA GLY A 104 11.51 -8.06 1.59
C GLY A 104 11.12 -7.37 0.29
N ARG A 105 11.89 -6.37 -0.15
CA ARG A 105 11.59 -5.64 -1.39
C ARG A 105 11.67 -6.51 -2.64
N LEU A 106 12.60 -7.46 -2.70
CA LEU A 106 12.66 -8.45 -3.78
C LEU A 106 11.41 -9.32 -3.83
N ILE A 107 10.88 -9.73 -2.67
CA ILE A 107 9.61 -10.47 -2.59
C ILE A 107 8.47 -9.59 -3.11
N SER A 108 8.35 -8.35 -2.64
CA SER A 108 7.31 -7.41 -3.13
C SER A 108 7.40 -7.17 -4.63
N ALA A 109 8.59 -6.89 -5.16
CA ALA A 109 8.81 -6.69 -6.60
C ALA A 109 8.41 -7.93 -7.42
N THR A 110 8.73 -9.13 -6.92
CA THR A 110 8.35 -10.40 -7.53
C THR A 110 6.83 -10.58 -7.53
N LEU A 111 6.17 -10.43 -6.38
CA LEU A 111 4.72 -10.63 -6.25
C LEU A 111 3.94 -9.57 -7.03
N GLY A 112 4.39 -8.31 -7.04
CA GLY A 112 3.83 -7.24 -7.86
C GLY A 112 3.93 -7.55 -9.35
N THR A 113 5.07 -8.08 -9.82
CA THR A 113 5.27 -8.51 -11.21
C THR A 113 4.39 -9.71 -11.58
N LEU A 114 4.29 -10.70 -10.69
CA LEU A 114 3.45 -11.88 -10.92
C LEU A 114 1.96 -11.54 -10.91
N THR A 115 1.54 -10.50 -10.16
CA THR A 115 0.17 -9.99 -10.14
C THR A 115 -0.27 -9.50 -11.53
N VAL A 116 0.62 -8.83 -12.28
CA VAL A 116 0.37 -8.41 -13.67
C VAL A 116 0.09 -9.63 -14.56
N SER A 117 0.88 -10.68 -14.40
CA SER A 117 0.70 -11.92 -15.17
C SER A 117 -0.59 -12.65 -14.77
N ALA A 118 -0.90 -12.72 -13.48
CA ALA A 118 -2.15 -13.28 -12.97
C ALA A 118 -3.37 -12.54 -13.52
N LEU A 119 -3.31 -11.20 -13.59
CA LEU A 119 -4.39 -10.38 -14.15
C LEU A 119 -4.67 -10.69 -15.63
N TYR A 120 -3.60 -10.90 -16.42
CA TYR A 120 -3.76 -11.37 -17.80
C TYR A 120 -4.54 -12.69 -17.86
N PHE A 121 -4.18 -13.66 -17.02
CA PHE A 121 -4.87 -14.95 -16.99
C PHE A 121 -6.33 -14.80 -16.55
N LEU A 122 -6.65 -13.89 -15.62
CA LEU A 122 -8.02 -13.60 -15.23
C LEU A 122 -8.84 -13.09 -16.42
N GLY A 123 -8.37 -12.04 -17.09
CA GLY A 123 -9.06 -11.46 -18.25
C GLY A 123 -9.19 -12.42 -19.42
N LYS A 124 -8.13 -13.20 -19.70
CA LYS A 124 -8.13 -14.27 -20.71
C LYS A 124 -9.16 -15.35 -20.36
N ARG A 125 -9.21 -15.76 -19.09
CA ARG A 125 -10.15 -16.79 -18.64
C ARG A 125 -11.56 -16.30 -18.72
N LEU A 126 -11.89 -15.07 -18.32
CA LEU A 126 -13.27 -14.58 -18.31
C LEU A 126 -13.79 -14.23 -19.70
N TRP A 127 -13.05 -13.43 -20.47
CA TRP A 127 -13.54 -12.88 -21.73
C TRP A 127 -12.64 -13.19 -22.92
N HIS A 128 -11.50 -12.50 -23.04
CA HIS A 128 -10.64 -12.56 -24.22
C HIS A 128 -9.17 -12.25 -23.87
N PRO A 129 -8.16 -12.90 -24.50
CA PRO A 129 -6.74 -12.63 -24.23
C PRO A 129 -6.35 -11.16 -24.38
N ALA A 130 -6.96 -10.43 -25.32
CA ALA A 130 -6.69 -8.99 -25.49
C ALA A 130 -7.17 -8.13 -24.31
N ILE A 131 -8.28 -8.50 -23.66
CA ILE A 131 -8.76 -7.82 -22.44
C ILE A 131 -7.77 -8.08 -21.30
N GLY A 132 -7.36 -9.33 -21.12
CA GLY A 132 -6.32 -9.67 -20.15
C GLY A 132 -5.00 -8.94 -20.41
N LEU A 133 -4.57 -8.85 -21.67
CA LEU A 133 -3.27 -8.25 -22.00
C LEU A 133 -3.28 -6.74 -21.79
N LEU A 134 -4.35 -6.05 -22.22
CA LEU A 134 -4.47 -4.62 -21.99
C LEU A 134 -4.66 -4.28 -20.50
N GLY A 135 -5.46 -5.07 -19.77
CA GLY A 135 -5.61 -4.88 -18.32
C GLY A 135 -4.29 -5.09 -17.56
N ALA A 136 -3.51 -6.10 -17.95
CA ALA A 136 -2.15 -6.31 -17.44
C ALA A 136 -1.21 -5.16 -17.81
N ALA A 137 -1.28 -4.66 -19.05
CA ALA A 137 -0.47 -3.51 -19.48
C ALA A 137 -0.77 -2.25 -18.66
N PHE A 138 -2.05 -1.94 -18.40
CA PHE A 138 -2.43 -0.84 -17.52
C PHE A 138 -1.90 -1.02 -16.10
N LEU A 139 -2.05 -2.21 -15.50
CA LEU A 139 -1.55 -2.48 -14.15
C LEU A 139 -0.01 -2.45 -14.07
N ALA A 140 0.68 -2.88 -15.14
CA ALA A 140 2.15 -2.91 -15.18
C ALA A 140 2.77 -1.54 -14.95
N ILE A 141 2.12 -0.48 -15.47
CA ILE A 141 2.58 0.90 -15.47
C ILE A 141 1.76 1.83 -14.55
N ALA A 142 0.78 1.31 -13.81
CA ALA A 142 0.06 2.12 -12.82
C ALA A 142 0.98 2.45 -11.63
N VAL A 143 0.96 3.70 -11.16
CA VAL A 143 1.94 4.24 -10.20
C VAL A 143 1.81 3.62 -8.82
N SER A 144 0.61 3.55 -8.24
CA SER A 144 0.45 2.96 -6.90
C SER A 144 0.92 1.50 -6.80
N PRO A 145 0.52 0.55 -7.66
CA PRO A 145 1.00 -0.83 -7.57
C PRO A 145 2.48 -0.99 -7.93
N LEU A 146 3.05 -0.08 -8.71
CA LEU A 146 4.49 0.00 -8.93
C LEU A 146 5.21 0.45 -7.64
N ARG A 147 4.74 1.53 -7.03
CA ARG A 147 5.28 2.10 -5.79
C ARG A 147 5.23 1.12 -4.64
N GLU A 148 4.07 0.51 -4.38
CA GLU A 148 3.90 -0.48 -3.31
C GLU A 148 4.75 -1.75 -3.53
N SER A 149 5.27 -1.97 -4.74
CA SER A 149 6.23 -3.05 -5.00
C SER A 149 7.66 -2.73 -4.56
N HIS A 150 8.00 -1.45 -4.33
CA HIS A 150 9.30 -1.01 -3.82
C HIS A 150 9.42 -1.09 -2.30
N PHE A 151 8.32 -1.41 -1.61
CA PHE A 151 8.28 -1.56 -0.17
C PHE A 151 7.75 -2.96 0.18
N TYR A 152 8.28 -3.57 1.25
CA TYR A 152 7.67 -4.77 1.81
C TYR A 152 6.44 -4.44 2.68
N ALA A 153 5.50 -3.70 2.09
CA ALA A 153 4.15 -3.54 2.62
C ALA A 153 3.35 -4.82 2.32
N VAL A 154 2.62 -5.32 3.32
CA VAL A 154 1.90 -6.62 3.22
C VAL A 154 0.83 -6.63 2.13
N ASP A 155 0.38 -5.45 1.69
CA ASP A 155 -0.68 -5.26 0.70
C ASP A 155 -0.32 -5.86 -0.68
N THR A 156 0.92 -5.71 -1.15
CA THR A 156 1.37 -6.28 -2.44
C THR A 156 1.20 -7.81 -2.47
N MET A 157 1.52 -8.48 -1.36
CA MET A 157 1.34 -9.92 -1.23
C MET A 157 -0.14 -10.32 -1.18
N MET A 158 -0.97 -9.59 -0.42
CA MET A 158 -2.40 -9.85 -0.32
C MET A 158 -3.07 -9.74 -1.69
N VAL A 159 -2.74 -8.69 -2.44
CA VAL A 159 -3.29 -8.44 -3.78
C VAL A 159 -2.89 -9.54 -4.77
N PHE A 160 -1.64 -10.02 -4.71
CA PHE A 160 -1.21 -11.16 -5.53
C PHE A 160 -2.09 -12.39 -5.29
N TRP A 161 -2.27 -12.79 -4.02
CA TRP A 161 -3.11 -13.92 -3.66
C TRP A 161 -4.58 -13.70 -4.05
N ALA A 162 -5.10 -12.50 -3.88
CA ALA A 162 -6.46 -12.13 -4.27
C ALA A 162 -6.69 -12.24 -5.78
N VAL A 163 -5.79 -11.70 -6.60
CA VAL A 163 -5.90 -11.79 -8.07
C VAL A 163 -5.77 -13.25 -8.52
N LEU A 164 -4.85 -14.01 -7.93
CA LEU A 164 -4.68 -15.44 -8.27
C LEU A 164 -5.90 -16.26 -7.84
N ALA A 165 -6.49 -15.98 -6.67
CA ALA A 165 -7.76 -16.58 -6.25
C ALA A 165 -8.86 -16.30 -7.28
N MET A 166 -8.98 -15.06 -7.76
CA MET A 166 -9.94 -14.69 -8.80
C MET A 166 -9.70 -15.42 -10.13
N VAL A 167 -8.44 -15.71 -10.48
CA VAL A 167 -8.09 -16.54 -11.66
C VAL A 167 -8.69 -17.95 -11.53
N PHE A 168 -8.64 -18.56 -10.36
CA PHE A 168 -9.23 -19.88 -10.11
C PHE A 168 -10.75 -19.82 -9.89
N ALA A 169 -11.29 -18.75 -9.31
CA ALA A 169 -12.74 -18.50 -9.24
C ALA A 169 -13.35 -18.40 -10.64
N ALA A 170 -12.66 -17.74 -11.57
CA ALA A 170 -13.03 -17.75 -12.99
C ALA A 170 -13.02 -19.18 -13.59
N GLY A 171 -12.15 -20.05 -13.08
CA GLY A 171 -12.11 -21.47 -13.44
C GLY A 171 -13.27 -22.28 -12.86
N VAL A 172 -13.64 -22.02 -11.60
CA VAL A 172 -14.87 -22.54 -10.97
C VAL A 172 -16.08 -22.20 -11.83
N LEU A 173 -16.20 -20.92 -12.21
CA LEU A 173 -17.29 -20.43 -13.05
C LEU A 173 -17.36 -21.14 -14.41
N LYS A 174 -16.22 -21.28 -15.10
CA LYS A 174 -16.17 -21.83 -16.46
C LYS A 174 -16.22 -23.35 -16.54
N TRP A 175 -15.46 -24.03 -15.68
CA TRP A 175 -15.23 -25.47 -15.78
C TRP A 175 -15.79 -26.25 -14.60
N GLY A 176 -15.93 -25.64 -13.42
CA GLY A 176 -16.48 -26.30 -12.23
C GLY A 176 -15.66 -27.50 -11.76
N ARG A 177 -14.35 -27.52 -11.99
CA ARG A 177 -13.49 -28.64 -11.59
C ARG A 177 -13.19 -28.54 -10.09
N LYS A 178 -13.16 -29.68 -9.39
CA LYS A 178 -12.79 -29.74 -7.96
C LYS A 178 -11.48 -29.01 -7.65
N ARG A 179 -10.46 -29.14 -8.50
CA ARG A 179 -9.17 -28.43 -8.34
C ARG A 179 -9.33 -26.92 -8.33
N ASP A 180 -10.26 -26.36 -9.11
CA ASP A 180 -10.46 -24.92 -9.18
C ASP A 180 -11.08 -24.43 -7.85
N TYR A 181 -12.00 -25.18 -7.25
CA TYR A 181 -12.54 -24.90 -5.91
C TYR A 181 -11.45 -24.95 -4.82
N VAL A 182 -10.64 -26.02 -4.80
CA VAL A 182 -9.55 -26.18 -3.84
C VAL A 182 -8.55 -25.03 -3.94
N TRP A 183 -8.09 -24.71 -5.16
CA TRP A 183 -7.14 -23.60 -5.34
C TRP A 183 -7.75 -22.24 -5.04
N THR A 184 -9.02 -22.01 -5.37
CA THR A 184 -9.70 -20.74 -5.01
C THR A 184 -9.77 -20.60 -3.49
N GLY A 185 -10.09 -21.67 -2.77
CA GLY A 185 -10.10 -21.71 -1.30
C GLY A 185 -8.72 -21.45 -0.71
N ILE A 186 -7.71 -22.24 -1.10
CA ILE A 186 -6.31 -22.08 -0.66
C ILE A 186 -5.83 -20.64 -0.86
N LEU A 187 -5.95 -20.09 -2.07
CA LEU A 187 -5.43 -18.75 -2.36
C LEU A 187 -6.17 -17.64 -1.61
N SER A 188 -7.46 -17.82 -1.34
CA SER A 188 -8.23 -16.90 -0.49
C SER A 188 -7.80 -16.99 0.98
N GLY A 189 -7.49 -18.20 1.46
CA GLY A 189 -6.89 -18.42 2.77
C GLY A 189 -5.52 -17.73 2.91
N LEU A 190 -4.66 -17.76 1.88
CA LEU A 190 -3.37 -17.04 1.85
C LEU A 190 -3.57 -15.52 1.89
N SER A 191 -4.52 -15.00 1.11
CA SER A 191 -4.86 -13.57 1.11
C SER A 191 -5.33 -13.12 2.50
N LEU A 192 -6.25 -13.86 3.12
CA LEU A 192 -6.72 -13.59 4.49
C LEU A 192 -5.60 -13.72 5.53
N SER A 193 -4.70 -14.69 5.33
CA SER A 193 -3.51 -14.90 6.17
C SER A 193 -2.44 -13.82 6.01
N THR A 194 -2.59 -12.95 5.02
CA THR A 194 -1.73 -11.77 4.81
C THR A 194 -2.29 -10.58 5.58
N LYS A 195 -3.59 -10.30 5.41
CA LYS A 195 -4.28 -9.15 6.00
C LYS A 195 -5.79 -9.41 6.05
N ALA A 196 -6.45 -8.93 7.09
CA ALA A 196 -7.91 -9.07 7.25
C ALA A 196 -8.71 -8.45 6.09
N ALA A 197 -8.13 -7.49 5.37
CA ALA A 197 -8.69 -6.93 4.14
C ALA A 197 -8.84 -7.95 2.99
N GLY A 198 -8.31 -9.17 3.13
CA GLY A 198 -8.58 -10.30 2.24
C GLY A 198 -9.94 -10.98 2.47
N LEU A 199 -10.59 -10.76 3.63
CA LEU A 199 -11.87 -11.38 3.99
C LEU A 199 -13.00 -11.15 2.96
N PRO A 200 -13.15 -9.96 2.35
CA PRO A 200 -14.15 -9.73 1.31
C PRO A 200 -14.05 -10.68 0.09
N LEU A 201 -12.96 -11.45 -0.07
CA LEU A 201 -12.82 -12.44 -1.16
C LEU A 201 -13.85 -13.56 -1.04
N LEU A 202 -14.43 -13.76 0.14
CA LEU A 202 -15.56 -14.67 0.33
C LEU A 202 -16.73 -14.34 -0.62
N VAL A 203 -16.93 -13.06 -0.96
CA VAL A 203 -18.03 -12.64 -1.84
C VAL A 203 -17.85 -13.15 -3.28
N PRO A 204 -16.74 -12.86 -4.00
CA PRO A 204 -16.53 -13.41 -5.33
C PRO A 204 -16.30 -14.94 -5.32
N LEU A 205 -15.73 -15.51 -4.26
CA LEU A 205 -15.64 -16.96 -4.04
C LEU A 205 -17.01 -17.62 -4.13
N VAL A 206 -17.94 -17.21 -3.25
CA VAL A 206 -19.31 -17.74 -3.20
C VAL A 206 -20.03 -17.42 -4.51
N THR A 207 -19.89 -16.20 -5.03
CA THR A 207 -20.50 -15.79 -6.31
C THR A 207 -20.08 -16.71 -7.46
N SER A 208 -18.79 -17.10 -7.54
CA SER A 208 -18.30 -18.00 -8.58
C SER A 208 -19.00 -19.36 -8.55
N HIS A 209 -19.26 -19.90 -7.36
CA HIS A 209 -20.01 -21.13 -7.16
C HIS A 209 -21.49 -20.95 -7.52
N LEU A 210 -22.15 -19.92 -6.98
CA LEU A 210 -23.57 -19.66 -7.22
C LEU A 210 -23.89 -19.49 -8.71
N LEU A 211 -23.03 -18.76 -9.43
CA LEU A 211 -23.15 -18.59 -10.88
C LEU A 211 -22.88 -19.89 -11.65
N ARG A 212 -22.04 -20.78 -11.12
CA ARG A 212 -21.71 -22.08 -11.71
C ARG A 212 -22.87 -23.07 -11.60
N VAL A 213 -23.46 -23.22 -10.41
CA VAL A 213 -24.59 -24.15 -10.20
C VAL A 213 -25.93 -23.59 -10.69
N GLY A 214 -25.92 -22.34 -11.18
CA GLY A 214 -27.14 -21.65 -11.61
C GLY A 214 -28.07 -21.33 -10.44
N ALA A 215 -27.53 -21.27 -9.23
CA ALA A 215 -28.26 -20.90 -8.02
C ALA A 215 -28.56 -19.40 -7.99
N PHE A 216 -27.79 -18.57 -8.69
CA PHE A 216 -27.97 -17.12 -8.73
C PHE A 216 -28.15 -16.59 -10.15
N SER A 217 -29.15 -15.72 -10.32
CA SER A 217 -29.30 -14.85 -11.47
C SER A 217 -29.68 -13.45 -10.99
N LEU A 218 -29.11 -12.42 -11.62
CA LEU A 218 -29.46 -11.03 -11.30
C LEU A 218 -30.76 -10.59 -11.99
N ARG A 219 -31.07 -11.15 -13.16
CA ARG A 219 -32.26 -10.78 -13.94
C ARG A 219 -32.94 -12.00 -14.60
N PRO A 220 -34.16 -12.38 -14.19
CA PRO A 220 -34.83 -11.93 -12.95
C PRO A 220 -33.98 -12.29 -11.73
N PHE A 221 -34.07 -11.49 -10.65
CA PHE A 221 -33.39 -11.80 -9.40
C PHE A 221 -33.90 -13.14 -8.88
N ARG A 222 -33.02 -14.14 -8.80
CA ARG A 222 -33.34 -15.50 -8.34
C ARG A 222 -32.18 -16.05 -7.54
N LEU A 223 -32.49 -16.61 -6.36
CA LEU A 223 -31.56 -17.35 -5.52
C LEU A 223 -32.19 -18.71 -5.16
N ASP A 224 -31.68 -19.79 -5.74
CA ASP A 224 -32.09 -21.17 -5.44
C ASP A 224 -31.23 -21.73 -4.30
N VAL A 225 -31.72 -21.61 -3.07
CA VAL A 225 -31.02 -22.03 -1.84
C VAL A 225 -30.67 -23.52 -1.84
N ARG A 226 -31.46 -24.36 -2.51
CA ARG A 226 -31.21 -25.82 -2.57
C ARG A 226 -29.91 -26.14 -3.30
N ARG A 227 -29.52 -25.30 -4.25
CA ARG A 227 -28.27 -25.45 -5.02
C ARG A 227 -27.08 -24.74 -4.39
N VAL A 228 -27.30 -23.91 -3.37
CA VAL A 228 -26.22 -23.18 -2.67
C VAL A 228 -25.35 -24.16 -1.89
N PHE A 229 -25.96 -25.09 -1.17
CA PHE A 229 -25.25 -26.02 -0.31
C PHE A 229 -24.76 -27.24 -1.09
N ASP A 230 -23.59 -27.09 -1.71
CA ASP A 230 -22.90 -28.15 -2.44
C ASP A 230 -21.59 -28.57 -1.76
N ARG A 231 -21.19 -29.83 -1.96
CA ARG A 231 -19.92 -30.37 -1.42
C ARG A 231 -18.70 -29.59 -1.92
N GLN A 232 -18.74 -29.01 -3.13
CA GLN A 232 -17.63 -28.22 -3.67
C GLN A 232 -17.54 -26.84 -3.01
N LEU A 233 -18.68 -26.23 -2.65
CA LEU A 233 -18.69 -25.02 -1.84
C LEU A 233 -18.10 -25.27 -0.47
N ALA A 234 -18.53 -26.36 0.20
CA ALA A 234 -17.96 -26.76 1.48
C ALA A 234 -16.45 -27.03 1.40
N LEU A 235 -15.99 -27.69 0.33
CA LEU A 235 -14.56 -27.92 0.08
C LEU A 235 -13.78 -26.61 -0.10
N MET A 236 -14.32 -25.66 -0.85
CA MET A 236 -13.68 -24.37 -1.10
C MET A 236 -13.62 -23.50 0.17
N LEU A 237 -14.70 -23.44 0.95
CA LEU A 237 -14.73 -22.73 2.22
C LEU A 237 -13.84 -23.42 3.26
N GLY A 238 -13.87 -24.76 3.32
CA GLY A 238 -13.05 -25.57 4.21
C GLY A 238 -11.56 -25.45 3.91
N THR A 239 -11.16 -25.39 2.63
CA THR A 239 -9.75 -25.16 2.26
C THR A 239 -9.30 -23.72 2.53
N ALA A 240 -10.18 -22.73 2.37
CA ALA A 240 -9.88 -21.34 2.75
C ALA A 240 -9.68 -21.20 4.27
N LEU A 241 -10.63 -21.72 5.06
CA LEU A 241 -10.57 -21.68 6.52
C LEU A 241 -9.40 -22.53 7.05
N GLY A 242 -9.25 -23.75 6.55
CA GLY A 242 -8.19 -24.66 6.97
C GLY A 242 -6.80 -24.08 6.73
N LEU A 243 -6.56 -23.45 5.57
CA LEU A 243 -5.27 -22.81 5.32
C LEU A 243 -5.07 -21.55 6.17
N PHE A 244 -6.13 -20.75 6.36
CA PHE A 244 -6.06 -19.59 7.25
C PHE A 244 -5.65 -20.00 8.67
N LEU A 245 -6.31 -21.02 9.23
CA LEU A 245 -6.02 -21.53 10.57
C LEU A 245 -4.66 -22.23 10.66
N LEU A 246 -4.21 -22.88 9.59
CA LEU A 246 -2.88 -23.49 9.54
C LEU A 246 -1.77 -22.43 9.66
N ILE A 247 -1.93 -21.29 8.97
CA ILE A 247 -0.93 -20.21 8.98
C ILE A 247 -1.13 -19.30 10.20
N ASN A 248 -2.36 -19.10 10.64
CA ASN A 248 -2.75 -18.27 11.77
C ASN A 248 -3.52 -19.15 12.79
N PRO A 249 -2.83 -19.99 13.58
CA PRO A 249 -3.51 -20.78 14.62
C PRO A 249 -3.90 -19.93 15.85
N TRP A 250 -3.29 -18.76 15.99
CA TRP A 250 -3.42 -17.85 17.14
C TRP A 250 -4.82 -17.33 17.47
N PRO A 251 -5.75 -17.12 16.51
CA PRO A 251 -7.15 -16.82 16.82
C PRO A 251 -7.82 -17.90 17.67
N ILE A 252 -7.30 -19.13 17.70
CA ILE A 252 -7.79 -20.26 18.49
C ILE A 252 -6.86 -20.54 19.67
N VAL A 253 -5.56 -20.73 19.40
CA VAL A 253 -4.57 -21.16 20.42
C VAL A 253 -4.34 -20.08 21.47
N ASP A 254 -4.39 -18.82 21.08
CA ASP A 254 -4.18 -17.67 21.99
C ASP A 254 -5.22 -16.58 21.70
N ALA A 255 -6.48 -16.98 21.71
CA ALA A 255 -7.61 -16.11 21.37
C ALA A 255 -7.64 -14.84 22.24
N ARG A 256 -7.29 -14.96 23.53
CA ARG A 256 -7.27 -13.83 24.47
C ARG A 256 -6.29 -12.75 23.99
N ASN A 257 -5.05 -13.09 23.68
CA ASN A 257 -4.08 -12.09 23.24
C ASN A 257 -4.31 -11.66 21.78
N TYR A 258 -4.81 -12.55 20.92
CA TYR A 258 -5.08 -12.23 19.52
C TYR A 258 -6.19 -11.17 19.36
N TRP A 259 -7.22 -11.22 20.20
CA TRP A 259 -8.40 -10.36 20.16
C TRP A 259 -8.44 -9.26 21.24
N ALA A 260 -7.54 -9.27 22.22
CA ALA A 260 -7.52 -8.25 23.29
C ALA A 260 -7.29 -6.84 22.71
N HIS A 261 -8.04 -5.85 23.20
CA HIS A 261 -7.92 -4.44 22.80
C HIS A 261 -6.73 -3.72 23.45
N ASN A 262 -6.04 -4.39 24.38
CA ASN A 262 -5.05 -3.76 25.26
C ASN A 262 -3.65 -3.65 24.62
N ALA A 263 -3.47 -4.10 23.37
CA ALA A 263 -2.19 -4.02 22.66
C ALA A 263 -2.39 -3.32 21.31
N ASN A 264 -1.54 -2.33 21.01
CA ASN A 264 -1.54 -1.59 19.74
C ASN A 264 -1.33 -2.46 18.50
N TYR A 265 -0.86 -3.69 18.73
CA TYR A 265 -0.60 -4.70 17.73
C TYR A 265 -1.78 -5.68 17.52
N ALA A 266 -2.93 -5.39 18.14
CA ALA A 266 -4.12 -6.21 18.05
C ALA A 266 -4.97 -5.84 16.82
N LEU A 267 -5.60 -6.86 16.22
CA LEU A 267 -6.52 -6.68 15.10
C LEU A 267 -7.71 -5.77 15.44
N ALA A 268 -8.20 -5.82 16.68
CA ALA A 268 -9.31 -4.99 17.14
C ALA A 268 -8.98 -3.49 17.07
N THR A 269 -7.80 -3.08 17.57
CA THR A 269 -7.32 -1.70 17.48
C THR A 269 -7.26 -1.23 16.02
N GLN A 270 -6.84 -2.08 15.08
CA GLN A 270 -6.82 -1.72 13.66
C GLN A 270 -8.22 -1.48 13.09
N PHE A 271 -9.23 -2.22 13.55
CA PHE A 271 -10.63 -1.95 13.19
C PHE A 271 -11.13 -0.62 13.74
N ASP A 272 -10.73 -0.27 14.96
CA ASP A 272 -11.09 1.02 15.56
C ASP A 272 -10.43 2.19 14.82
N VAL A 273 -9.18 2.02 14.36
CA VAL A 273 -8.48 3.00 13.51
C VAL A 273 -9.21 3.24 12.20
N VAL A 274 -9.58 2.18 11.46
CA VAL A 274 -10.23 2.38 10.15
C VAL A 274 -11.65 2.94 10.27
N ARG A 275 -12.35 2.66 11.38
CA ARG A 275 -13.67 3.22 11.67
C ARG A 275 -13.61 4.63 12.26
N GLY A 276 -12.44 5.06 12.74
CA GLY A 276 -12.27 6.34 13.42
C GLY A 276 -12.81 6.35 14.86
N ALA A 277 -13.00 5.17 15.46
CA ALA A 277 -13.27 5.02 16.90
C ALA A 277 -12.01 5.26 17.73
N TYR A 278 -10.85 4.87 17.19
CA TYR A 278 -9.53 5.28 17.67
C TYR A 278 -8.85 6.11 16.58
N ARG A 279 -8.40 7.33 16.91
CA ARG A 279 -7.85 8.28 15.92
C ARG A 279 -6.40 8.64 16.26
N PRO A 280 -5.45 7.76 15.93
CA PRO A 280 -4.04 8.05 16.16
C PRO A 280 -3.55 9.17 15.23
N PHE A 281 -2.46 9.82 15.62
CA PHE A 281 -1.89 10.98 14.93
C PHE A 281 -1.72 10.80 13.42
N TYR A 282 -1.33 9.61 12.97
CA TYR A 282 -1.10 9.30 11.56
C TYR A 282 -2.39 9.21 10.72
N THR A 283 -3.56 9.40 11.34
CA THR A 283 -4.87 9.48 10.66
C THR A 283 -5.48 10.89 10.65
N MET A 284 -4.88 11.88 11.33
CA MET A 284 -5.45 13.21 11.50
C MET A 284 -5.81 13.88 10.17
N HIS A 285 -4.99 13.72 9.12
CA HIS A 285 -5.25 14.33 7.81
C HIS A 285 -6.50 13.76 7.08
N PHE A 286 -7.21 12.79 7.65
CA PHE A 286 -8.51 12.33 7.16
C PHE A 286 -9.69 13.04 7.82
N GLU A 287 -9.48 13.85 8.85
CA GLU A 287 -10.53 14.70 9.40
C GLU A 287 -11.13 15.58 8.31
N HIS A 288 -12.45 15.79 8.37
CA HIS A 288 -13.25 16.52 7.38
C HIS A 288 -13.24 15.98 5.94
N THR A 289 -12.62 14.82 5.67
CA THR A 289 -12.66 14.20 4.34
C THR A 289 -14.00 13.48 4.09
N LEU A 290 -14.54 13.62 2.88
CA LEU A 290 -15.82 13.01 2.51
C LEU A 290 -15.67 11.49 2.30
N PRO A 291 -16.49 10.65 2.98
CA PRO A 291 -16.57 9.22 2.70
C PRO A 291 -16.85 8.96 1.22
N TYR A 292 -16.31 7.87 0.68
CA TYR A 292 -16.36 7.46 -0.73
C TYR A 292 -15.67 8.42 -1.72
N ILE A 293 -16.04 9.70 -1.70
CA ILE A 293 -15.56 10.73 -2.63
C ILE A 293 -14.06 10.91 -2.52
N TYR A 294 -13.51 10.98 -1.30
CA TYR A 294 -12.07 11.17 -1.11
C TYR A 294 -11.24 10.07 -1.78
N HIS A 295 -11.69 8.81 -1.73
CA HIS A 295 -11.00 7.69 -2.38
C HIS A 295 -10.90 7.84 -3.89
N LEU A 296 -11.93 8.42 -4.54
CA LEU A 296 -11.97 8.67 -5.98
C LEU A 296 -11.03 9.82 -6.33
N VAL A 297 -11.25 10.99 -5.72
CA VAL A 297 -10.55 12.22 -6.10
C VAL A 297 -9.09 12.28 -5.66
N ASN A 298 -8.63 11.33 -4.83
CA ASN A 298 -7.28 11.36 -4.27
C ASN A 298 -6.53 10.01 -4.37
N PRO A 299 -6.68 8.99 -3.49
CA PRO A 299 -5.99 7.71 -3.64
C PRO A 299 -6.08 7.05 -5.02
N LEU A 300 -7.26 6.99 -5.62
CA LEU A 300 -7.45 6.35 -6.92
C LEU A 300 -6.84 7.18 -8.05
N LEU A 301 -7.09 8.50 -8.03
CA LEU A 301 -6.52 9.47 -8.98
C LEU A 301 -4.99 9.43 -9.02
N TRP A 302 -4.33 9.57 -7.88
CA TRP A 302 -2.88 9.55 -7.80
C TRP A 302 -2.30 8.16 -8.02
N GLY A 303 -3.07 7.10 -7.75
CA GLY A 303 -2.64 5.72 -7.93
C GLY A 303 -2.66 5.22 -9.38
N LEU A 304 -3.66 5.59 -10.18
CA LEU A 304 -3.80 5.18 -11.58
C LEU A 304 -3.38 6.27 -12.59
N GLY A 305 -3.43 7.53 -12.17
CA GLY A 305 -3.41 8.68 -13.06
C GLY A 305 -4.81 9.00 -13.62
N PRO A 306 -5.08 10.27 -13.98
CA PRO A 306 -6.44 10.77 -14.26
C PRO A 306 -7.14 10.04 -15.39
N LEU A 307 -6.44 9.76 -16.49
CA LEU A 307 -7.07 9.15 -17.66
C LEU A 307 -7.36 7.66 -17.44
N LEU A 308 -6.47 6.92 -16.79
CA LEU A 308 -6.71 5.50 -16.49
C LEU A 308 -7.80 5.34 -15.43
N GLU A 309 -7.85 6.23 -14.42
CA GLU A 309 -8.98 6.27 -13.48
C GLU A 309 -10.30 6.47 -14.22
N LEU A 310 -10.42 7.52 -15.04
CA LEU A 310 -11.66 7.83 -15.76
C LEU A 310 -12.11 6.65 -16.64
N VAL A 311 -11.20 6.09 -17.45
CA VAL A 311 -11.47 4.92 -18.29
C VAL A 311 -11.85 3.70 -17.44
N GLY A 312 -11.20 3.52 -16.29
CA GLY A 312 -11.50 2.48 -15.31
C GLY A 312 -12.90 2.59 -14.72
N LEU A 313 -13.31 3.79 -14.30
CA LEU A 313 -14.64 4.06 -13.76
C LEU A 313 -15.73 3.86 -14.83
N ILE A 314 -15.50 4.31 -16.06
CA ILE A 314 -16.41 3.99 -17.19
C ILE A 314 -16.44 2.48 -17.43
N GLY A 315 -15.31 1.79 -17.27
CA GLY A 315 -15.20 0.33 -17.29
C GLY A 315 -16.08 -0.34 -16.24
N VAL A 316 -16.06 0.14 -15.00
CA VAL A 316 -16.94 -0.33 -13.92
C VAL A 316 -18.41 -0.16 -14.30
N LEU A 317 -18.83 1.03 -14.75
CA LEU A 317 -20.21 1.29 -15.17
C LEU A 317 -20.65 0.41 -16.34
N TYR A 318 -19.78 0.24 -17.34
CA TYR A 318 -20.01 -0.64 -18.47
C TYR A 318 -20.18 -2.10 -18.02
N SER A 319 -19.34 -2.56 -17.10
CA SER A 319 -19.44 -3.91 -16.54
C SER A 319 -20.67 -4.09 -15.66
N MET A 320 -21.11 -3.08 -14.91
CA MET A 320 -22.39 -3.13 -14.18
C MET A 320 -23.56 -3.35 -15.14
N ARG A 321 -23.56 -2.64 -16.27
CA ARG A 321 -24.55 -2.87 -17.34
C ARG A 321 -24.45 -4.27 -17.93
N LYS A 322 -23.24 -4.80 -18.15
CA LYS A 322 -23.05 -6.15 -18.71
C LYS A 322 -23.45 -7.27 -17.73
N ALA A 323 -23.13 -7.09 -16.46
CA ALA A 323 -23.58 -7.95 -15.37
C ALA A 323 -25.11 -7.97 -15.28
N TRP A 324 -25.76 -6.81 -15.38
CA TRP A 324 -27.22 -6.69 -15.46
C TRP A 324 -27.82 -7.38 -16.70
N GLN A 325 -27.05 -7.46 -17.79
CA GLN A 325 -27.39 -8.21 -19.00
C GLN A 325 -27.07 -9.72 -18.90
N GLY A 326 -26.57 -10.20 -17.76
CA GLY A 326 -26.28 -11.62 -17.52
C GLY A 326 -24.85 -12.07 -17.80
N ASP A 327 -23.90 -11.16 -18.05
CA ASP A 327 -22.49 -11.54 -18.19
C ASP A 327 -21.92 -11.99 -16.82
N LYS A 328 -21.73 -13.30 -16.68
CA LYS A 328 -21.23 -13.92 -15.44
C LYS A 328 -19.80 -13.50 -15.09
N GLY A 329 -18.98 -13.15 -16.09
CA GLY A 329 -17.61 -12.70 -15.86
C GLY A 329 -17.59 -11.30 -15.26
N ASP A 330 -18.43 -10.40 -15.79
CA ASP A 330 -18.61 -9.06 -15.24
C ASP A 330 -19.20 -9.13 -13.81
N LEU A 331 -20.20 -10.01 -13.56
CA LEU A 331 -20.73 -10.26 -12.22
C LEU A 331 -19.65 -10.73 -11.23
N LEU A 332 -18.79 -11.67 -11.63
CA LEU A 332 -17.74 -12.19 -10.74
C LEU A 332 -16.74 -11.10 -10.33
N VAL A 333 -16.29 -10.27 -11.27
CA VAL A 333 -15.33 -9.19 -10.96
C VAL A 333 -16.00 -8.10 -10.11
N LEU A 334 -17.26 -7.75 -10.41
CA LEU A 334 -18.01 -6.77 -9.61
C LEU A 334 -18.34 -7.26 -8.21
N ALA A 335 -18.47 -8.57 -8.00
CA ALA A 335 -18.62 -9.17 -6.67
C ALA A 335 -17.40 -8.97 -5.77
N TRP A 336 -16.25 -8.58 -6.33
CA TRP A 336 -15.12 -8.05 -5.57
C TRP A 336 -15.15 -6.52 -5.51
N VAL A 337 -15.18 -5.86 -6.66
CA VAL A 337 -15.01 -4.40 -6.78
C VAL A 337 -16.05 -3.62 -5.98
N ILE A 338 -17.33 -4.00 -6.08
CA ILE A 338 -18.42 -3.25 -5.43
C ILE A 338 -18.41 -3.47 -3.91
N PRO A 339 -18.43 -4.71 -3.37
CA PRO A 339 -18.42 -4.89 -1.91
C PRO A 339 -17.15 -4.34 -1.26
N TYR A 340 -15.97 -4.59 -1.83
CA TYR A 340 -14.73 -4.06 -1.28
C TYR A 340 -14.70 -2.53 -1.33
N GLY A 341 -15.10 -1.93 -2.46
CA GLY A 341 -15.19 -0.48 -2.62
C GLY A 341 -16.17 0.19 -1.66
N LEU A 342 -17.32 -0.44 -1.40
CA LEU A 342 -18.29 0.04 -0.41
C LEU A 342 -17.74 -0.03 1.02
N ILE A 343 -17.04 -1.12 1.36
CA ILE A 343 -16.40 -1.28 2.68
C ILE A 343 -15.36 -0.18 2.90
N ILE A 344 -14.36 -0.07 2.02
CA ILE A 344 -13.29 0.91 2.22
C ILE A 344 -13.79 2.35 2.09
N GLY A 345 -14.77 2.60 1.22
CA GLY A 345 -15.33 3.94 1.02
C GLY A 345 -16.05 4.48 2.26
N SER A 346 -16.53 3.59 3.12
CA SER A 346 -17.14 3.94 4.41
C SER A 346 -16.13 4.26 5.52
N TRP A 347 -14.83 3.98 5.32
CA TRP A 347 -13.83 4.12 6.37
C TRP A 347 -13.46 5.57 6.66
N TYR A 348 -13.15 5.83 7.93
CA TYR A 348 -12.54 7.07 8.36
C TYR A 348 -11.12 7.19 7.81
N ALA A 349 -10.28 6.16 7.99
CA ALA A 349 -8.92 6.14 7.47
C ALA A 349 -8.90 5.79 5.97
N LYS A 350 -8.21 6.61 5.16
CA LYS A 350 -8.27 6.55 3.68
C LYS A 350 -6.88 6.46 3.03
N PHE A 351 -5.96 5.72 3.63
CA PHE A 351 -4.60 5.55 3.11
C PHE A 351 -4.59 5.05 1.68
N VAL A 352 -3.62 5.51 0.87
CA VAL A 352 -3.54 5.12 -0.55
C VAL A 352 -3.49 3.60 -0.77
N ARG A 353 -2.84 2.86 0.13
CA ARG A 353 -2.77 1.39 0.08
C ARG A 353 -4.13 0.69 0.16
N TYR A 354 -5.17 1.33 0.71
CA TYR A 354 -6.51 0.72 0.79
C TYR A 354 -7.21 0.59 -0.56
N VAL A 355 -6.85 1.41 -1.56
CA VAL A 355 -7.40 1.23 -2.92
C VAL A 355 -6.62 0.19 -3.74
N LEU A 356 -5.44 -0.23 -3.28
CA LEU A 356 -4.55 -1.18 -3.99
C LEU A 356 -5.28 -2.45 -4.45
N PRO A 357 -6.17 -3.08 -3.65
CA PRO A 357 -6.86 -4.29 -4.08
C PRO A 357 -7.96 -4.07 -5.12
N LEU A 358 -8.36 -2.83 -5.39
CA LEU A 358 -9.27 -2.48 -6.48
C LEU A 358 -8.53 -2.28 -7.82
N LEU A 359 -7.27 -1.83 -7.79
CA LEU A 359 -6.55 -1.37 -8.97
C LEU A 359 -6.39 -2.43 -10.08
N PRO A 360 -6.08 -3.72 -9.79
CA PRO A 360 -6.02 -4.75 -10.82
C PRO A 360 -7.37 -4.90 -11.55
N PHE A 361 -8.46 -4.88 -10.79
CA PHE A 361 -9.79 -5.12 -11.34
C PHE A 361 -10.31 -3.90 -12.09
N ILE A 362 -10.10 -2.68 -11.59
CA ILE A 362 -10.43 -1.44 -12.31
C ILE A 362 -9.64 -1.36 -13.63
N SER A 363 -8.34 -1.69 -13.62
CA SER A 363 -7.51 -1.76 -14.82
C SER A 363 -8.02 -2.82 -15.82
N LEU A 364 -8.51 -3.96 -15.33
CA LEU A 364 -9.10 -5.00 -16.16
C LEU A 364 -10.47 -4.57 -16.73
N LEU A 365 -11.27 -3.85 -15.96
CA LEU A 365 -12.58 -3.35 -16.39
C LEU A 365 -12.45 -2.20 -17.41
N ALA A 366 -11.41 -1.36 -17.30
CA ALA A 366 -11.00 -0.42 -18.35
C ALA A 366 -10.79 -1.16 -19.68
N ALA A 367 -9.99 -2.24 -19.67
CA ALA A 367 -9.76 -3.06 -20.85
C ALA A 367 -11.03 -3.77 -21.36
N ARG A 368 -11.88 -4.24 -20.44
CA ARG A 368 -13.17 -4.88 -20.75
C ARG A 368 -14.11 -3.95 -21.52
N TRP A 369 -14.08 -2.66 -21.22
CA TRP A 369 -14.82 -1.64 -21.95
C TRP A 369 -14.18 -1.31 -23.30
N LEU A 370 -12.86 -1.07 -23.37
CA LEU A 370 -12.20 -0.59 -24.58
C LEU A 370 -12.06 -1.64 -25.71
N ILE A 371 -11.70 -2.88 -25.37
CA ILE A 371 -11.32 -3.89 -26.37
C ILE A 371 -12.45 -4.25 -27.35
N PRO A 372 -13.71 -4.47 -26.92
CA PRO A 372 -14.79 -4.76 -27.86
C PRO A 372 -14.96 -3.70 -28.95
N TRP A 373 -14.68 -2.43 -28.62
CA TRP A 373 -14.82 -1.31 -29.55
C TRP A 373 -13.60 -1.19 -30.47
N ALA A 374 -12.40 -1.43 -29.94
CA ALA A 374 -11.16 -1.42 -30.72
C ALA A 374 -11.06 -2.56 -31.76
N GLN A 375 -11.79 -3.66 -31.51
CA GLN A 375 -11.88 -4.84 -32.39
C GLN A 375 -13.10 -4.83 -33.32
N ASP A 376 -13.99 -3.85 -33.21
CA ASP A 376 -15.16 -3.73 -34.08
C ASP A 376 -14.76 -3.18 -35.47
N PHE A 377 -14.42 -4.08 -36.40
CA PHE A 377 -13.95 -3.71 -37.72
C PHE A 377 -14.98 -2.97 -38.58
N ARG A 378 -16.27 -3.02 -38.23
CA ARG A 378 -17.35 -2.46 -39.04
C ARG A 378 -17.63 -0.98 -38.77
N ARG A 379 -17.10 -0.42 -37.69
CA ARG A 379 -17.46 0.94 -37.24
C ARG A 379 -16.25 1.85 -37.08
N PRO A 380 -16.35 3.15 -37.44
CA PRO A 380 -15.25 4.11 -37.32
C PRO A 380 -14.81 4.33 -35.86
N ARG A 381 -15.70 4.06 -34.90
CA ARG A 381 -15.42 4.10 -33.44
C ARG A 381 -14.22 3.26 -33.00
N ARG A 382 -13.77 2.29 -33.81
CA ARG A 382 -12.56 1.50 -33.55
C ARG A 382 -11.30 2.35 -33.46
N TYR A 383 -11.21 3.42 -34.27
CA TYR A 383 -10.06 4.31 -34.26
C TYR A 383 -10.06 5.19 -33.02
N LEU A 384 -11.23 5.67 -32.59
CA LEU A 384 -11.39 6.38 -31.32
C LEU A 384 -10.98 5.50 -30.13
N ALA A 385 -11.46 4.25 -30.08
CA ALA A 385 -11.09 3.32 -29.01
C ALA A 385 -9.58 3.02 -29.00
N ARG A 386 -8.95 2.86 -30.17
CA ARG A 386 -7.49 2.66 -30.27
C ARG A 386 -6.71 3.91 -29.86
N GLY A 387 -7.15 5.08 -30.30
CA GLY A 387 -6.58 6.37 -29.89
C GLY A 387 -6.66 6.56 -28.38
N LEU A 388 -7.81 6.25 -27.78
CA LEU A 388 -7.99 6.29 -26.33
C LEU A 388 -7.10 5.27 -25.61
N ILE A 389 -6.96 4.03 -26.11
CA ILE A 389 -6.02 3.04 -25.56
C ILE A 389 -4.58 3.59 -25.58
N VAL A 390 -4.13 4.11 -26.72
CA VAL A 390 -2.77 4.65 -26.87
C VAL A 390 -2.56 5.86 -25.97
N LEU A 391 -3.55 6.75 -25.89
CA LEU A 391 -3.48 7.93 -25.04
C LEU A 391 -3.42 7.52 -23.56
N THR A 392 -4.28 6.61 -23.09
CA THR A 392 -4.26 6.12 -21.71
C THR A 392 -2.94 5.43 -21.38
N LEU A 393 -2.45 4.53 -22.25
CA LEU A 393 -1.14 3.89 -22.05
C LEU A 393 -0.01 4.93 -22.02
N GLY A 394 -0.05 5.91 -22.93
CA GLY A 394 0.96 6.97 -23.02
C GLY A 394 1.00 7.86 -21.78
N THR A 395 -0.16 8.36 -21.32
CA THR A 395 -0.24 9.22 -20.14
C THR A 395 0.13 8.47 -18.86
N THR A 396 -0.29 7.20 -18.72
CA THR A 396 0.03 6.41 -17.53
C THR A 396 1.51 5.99 -17.54
N LEU A 397 2.08 5.65 -18.71
CA LEU A 397 3.51 5.36 -18.84
C LEU A 397 4.36 6.61 -18.55
N PHE A 398 3.95 7.77 -19.07
CA PHE A 398 4.60 9.04 -18.77
C PHE A 398 4.62 9.30 -17.27
N TYR A 399 3.48 9.12 -16.59
CA TYR A 399 3.40 9.28 -15.14
C TYR A 399 4.28 8.27 -14.40
N ALA A 400 4.30 7.00 -14.81
CA ALA A 400 5.19 5.99 -14.23
C ALA A 400 6.67 6.36 -14.38
N LEU A 401 7.09 6.80 -15.58
CA LEU A 401 8.47 7.23 -15.85
C LEU A 401 8.85 8.46 -15.03
N ALA A 402 7.93 9.42 -14.90
CA ALA A 402 8.11 10.58 -14.02
C ALA A 402 8.27 10.13 -12.56
N TYR A 403 7.45 9.19 -12.10
CA TYR A 403 7.53 8.66 -10.73
C TYR A 403 8.86 7.95 -10.46
N MET A 404 9.39 7.21 -11.44
CA MET A 404 10.70 6.55 -11.30
C MET A 404 11.85 7.53 -11.05
N ASN A 405 11.70 8.83 -11.35
CA ASN A 405 12.69 9.83 -10.97
C ASN A 405 12.96 9.87 -9.46
N ILE A 406 11.96 9.56 -8.63
CA ILE A 406 12.11 9.49 -7.18
C ILE A 406 13.16 8.43 -6.81
N TYR A 407 13.06 7.23 -7.40
CA TYR A 407 14.00 6.12 -7.15
C TYR A 407 15.37 6.30 -7.83
N ARG A 408 15.52 7.30 -8.71
CA ARG A 408 16.80 7.68 -9.34
C ARG A 408 17.61 8.65 -8.48
N GLN A 409 16.92 9.45 -7.67
CA GLN A 409 17.54 10.45 -6.81
C GLN A 409 17.79 9.86 -5.41
N PRO A 410 18.79 10.35 -4.66
CA PRO A 410 18.88 10.05 -3.24
C PRO A 410 17.60 10.46 -2.52
N ASP A 411 17.22 9.74 -1.47
CA ASP A 411 16.08 10.09 -0.61
C ASP A 411 16.22 11.52 -0.04
N THR A 412 15.13 12.30 -0.01
CA THR A 412 15.15 13.70 0.44
C THR A 412 15.68 13.87 1.87
N ARG A 413 15.46 12.88 2.73
CA ARG A 413 16.00 12.84 4.10
C ARG A 413 17.51 12.68 4.08
N LEU A 414 18.03 11.83 3.19
CA LEU A 414 19.47 11.64 3.03
C LEU A 414 20.14 12.86 2.40
N GLN A 415 19.48 13.51 1.43
CA GLN A 415 19.94 14.79 0.89
C GLN A 415 20.02 15.87 1.98
N ALA A 416 18.99 15.97 2.82
CA ALA A 416 18.97 16.90 3.94
C ALA A 416 20.11 16.62 4.93
N LEU A 417 20.31 15.35 5.31
CA LEU A 417 21.39 14.93 6.21
C LEU A 417 22.78 15.26 5.67
N ALA A 418 23.03 15.01 4.38
CA ALA A 418 24.30 15.36 3.75
C ALA A 418 24.55 16.87 3.79
N TRP A 419 23.52 17.66 3.46
CA TRP A 419 23.60 19.12 3.48
C TRP A 419 23.83 19.66 4.91
N ILE A 420 23.13 19.11 5.91
CA ILE A 420 23.31 19.46 7.33
C ILE A 420 24.77 19.26 7.74
N ARG A 421 25.35 18.10 7.40
CA ARG A 421 26.73 17.76 7.75
C ARG A 421 27.75 18.75 7.20
N GLU A 422 27.48 19.29 6.02
CA GLU A 422 28.37 20.20 5.30
C GLU A 422 28.18 21.68 5.71
N HIS A 423 26.95 22.09 6.07
CA HIS A 423 26.61 23.51 6.22
C HIS A 423 26.30 23.95 7.67
N ILE A 424 25.94 23.03 8.56
CA ILE A 424 25.63 23.36 9.96
C ILE A 424 26.89 23.21 10.82
N PRO A 425 27.31 24.25 11.56
CA PRO A 425 28.49 24.19 12.41
C PRO A 425 28.41 23.07 13.46
N PRO A 426 29.50 22.33 13.71
CA PRO A 426 29.60 21.42 14.85
C PRO A 426 29.29 22.14 16.17
N GLY A 427 28.62 21.43 17.08
CA GLY A 427 28.20 21.97 18.38
C GLY A 427 26.83 22.65 18.39
N SER A 428 26.26 22.98 17.22
CA SER A 428 24.92 23.57 17.12
C SER A 428 23.83 22.67 17.71
N THR A 429 22.81 23.30 18.29
CA THR A 429 21.61 22.65 18.78
C THR A 429 20.58 22.55 17.66
N ILE A 430 20.17 21.33 17.32
CA ILE A 430 19.19 21.05 16.27
C ILE A 430 17.94 20.48 16.91
N LEU A 431 16.81 21.16 16.74
CA LEU A 431 15.48 20.65 17.08
C LEU A 431 14.95 19.81 15.92
N VAL A 432 14.55 18.58 16.21
CA VAL A 432 13.92 17.65 15.25
C VAL A 432 12.62 17.12 15.81
N GLU A 433 11.64 16.84 14.95
CA GLU A 433 10.42 16.17 15.38
C GLU A 433 10.65 14.68 15.63
N ARG A 434 9.96 14.12 16.63
CA ARG A 434 9.80 12.66 16.70
C ARG A 434 8.92 12.21 15.53
N ASP A 435 9.57 11.76 14.47
CA ASP A 435 8.92 11.31 13.25
C ASP A 435 9.50 9.97 12.76
N SER A 436 8.60 9.03 12.48
CA SER A 436 8.91 7.72 11.90
C SER A 436 9.51 7.83 10.49
N THR A 437 9.36 8.97 9.82
CA THR A 437 9.89 9.22 8.48
C THR A 437 11.30 9.80 8.52
N LEU A 438 11.55 10.86 9.31
CA LEU A 438 12.87 11.49 9.41
C LEU A 438 13.88 10.59 10.11
N LYS A 439 13.44 9.83 11.13
CA LYS A 439 14.28 8.94 11.96
C LYS A 439 15.60 9.58 12.43
N PHE A 440 15.63 10.91 12.56
CA PHE A 440 16.88 11.69 12.69
C PHE A 440 17.73 11.20 13.87
N ASN A 441 17.12 10.85 15.00
CA ASN A 441 17.81 10.30 16.17
C ASN A 441 18.47 8.94 15.91
N GLN A 442 17.82 8.06 15.13
CA GLN A 442 18.38 6.75 14.76
C GLN A 442 19.48 6.91 13.70
N LEU A 443 19.34 7.92 12.85
CA LEU A 443 20.31 8.26 11.82
C LEU A 443 21.51 9.00 12.40
N ALA A 444 21.37 9.69 13.52
CA ALA A 444 22.38 10.58 14.06
C ALA A 444 23.70 9.86 14.39
N SER A 445 23.63 8.72 15.08
CA SER A 445 24.82 7.92 15.38
C SER A 445 25.43 7.30 14.12
N ARG A 446 24.59 6.87 13.17
CA ARG A 446 25.02 6.17 11.95
C ARG A 446 25.55 7.10 10.84
N TYR A 447 25.12 8.36 10.84
CA TYR A 447 25.55 9.40 9.88
C TYR A 447 26.61 10.37 10.43
N GLY A 448 27.11 10.15 11.65
CA GLY A 448 28.12 11.01 12.27
C GLY A 448 27.58 12.38 12.69
N LEU A 449 26.29 12.46 13.03
CA LEU A 449 25.65 13.67 13.59
C LEU A 449 25.88 13.80 15.11
N THR A 450 26.75 12.97 15.69
CA THR A 450 27.17 13.05 17.10
C THR A 450 27.83 14.38 17.47
N GLN A 451 28.21 15.17 16.46
CA GLN A 451 28.76 16.51 16.62
C GLN A 451 27.69 17.58 16.94
N TYR A 452 26.39 17.27 16.90
CA TYR A 452 25.31 18.21 17.18
C TYR A 452 24.57 17.87 18.47
N ARG A 453 23.99 18.88 19.12
CA ARG A 453 23.08 18.68 20.26
C ARG A 453 21.66 18.51 19.73
N ILE A 454 21.18 17.27 19.69
CA ILE A 454 19.83 16.99 19.17
C ILE A 454 18.79 17.18 20.27
N LYS A 455 17.87 18.12 20.07
CA LYS A 455 16.64 18.28 20.87
C LYS A 455 15.50 17.66 20.09
N VAL A 456 14.65 16.89 20.75
CA VAL A 456 13.51 16.23 20.11
C VAL A 456 12.25 16.94 20.53
N LEU A 457 11.50 17.47 19.56
CA LEU A 457 10.15 17.95 19.76
C LEU A 457 9.23 16.73 19.79
N ASP A 458 8.67 16.46 20.97
CA ASP A 458 7.57 15.52 21.09
C ASP A 458 6.25 16.25 20.91
N HIS A 459 5.39 15.73 20.05
CA HIS A 459 4.02 16.19 19.95
C HIS A 459 3.23 15.50 21.06
N TYR A 460 3.00 16.21 22.17
CA TYR A 460 2.41 15.70 23.40
C TYR A 460 1.18 14.83 23.15
N GLY A 461 1.13 13.63 23.75
CA GLY A 461 -0.02 12.72 23.68
C GLY A 461 -0.29 12.06 22.32
N GLN A 462 0.46 12.41 21.27
CA GLN A 462 0.28 11.92 19.90
C GLN A 462 1.35 10.89 19.49
N VAL A 463 2.44 10.76 20.25
CA VAL A 463 3.42 9.69 20.09
C VAL A 463 2.74 8.36 20.35
N GLU A 464 2.88 7.44 19.39
CA GLU A 464 2.59 6.01 19.49
C GLU A 464 2.27 5.58 20.92
N GLN A 465 0.97 5.51 21.23
CA GLN A 465 0.39 5.04 22.50
C GLN A 465 0.66 3.55 22.69
N THR A 466 1.90 3.12 22.41
CA THR A 466 2.38 1.75 22.23
C THR A 466 2.43 0.97 23.53
N ASP A 467 2.43 1.68 24.66
CA ASP A 467 2.51 1.13 25.99
C ASP A 467 1.30 1.61 26.84
N PRO A 468 0.42 0.70 27.28
CA PRO A 468 -0.70 1.00 28.17
C PRO A 468 -0.31 1.69 29.49
N GLN A 469 0.97 1.63 29.91
CA GLN A 469 1.46 2.29 31.12
C GLN A 469 1.70 3.80 30.93
N PHE A 470 1.83 4.27 29.68
CA PHE A 470 1.94 5.70 29.33
C PHE A 470 0.60 6.26 28.81
N PHE A 471 -0.50 5.61 29.17
CA PHE A 471 -1.83 6.19 29.04
C PHE A 471 -1.89 7.42 29.94
N ASN A 472 -1.73 8.61 29.35
CA ASN A 472 -2.12 9.83 30.03
C ASN A 472 -3.63 9.97 29.83
N PRO A 473 -4.47 9.71 30.86
CA PRO A 473 -5.93 9.66 30.71
C PRO A 473 -6.54 11.01 30.33
N THR A 474 -5.77 12.09 30.48
CA THR A 474 -6.21 13.45 30.20
C THR A 474 -5.37 14.02 29.05
N PRO A 475 -5.99 14.37 27.91
CA PRO A 475 -5.29 15.11 26.87
C PRO A 475 -4.78 16.45 27.43
N PRO A 476 -3.61 16.92 26.99
CA PRO A 476 -3.05 18.17 27.49
C PRO A 476 -3.95 19.34 27.15
N THR A 477 -3.96 20.33 28.04
CA THR A 477 -4.60 21.61 27.79
C THR A 477 -3.84 22.38 26.70
N PRO A 478 -4.52 23.27 25.94
CA PRO A 478 -3.85 24.12 24.95
C PRO A 478 -2.67 24.93 25.52
N GLU A 479 -2.74 25.35 26.78
CA GLU A 479 -1.65 26.07 27.45
C GLU A 479 -0.43 25.17 27.75
N GLU A 480 -0.64 23.90 28.07
CA GLU A 480 0.46 22.94 28.26
C GLU A 480 1.17 22.68 26.94
N VAL A 481 0.41 22.43 25.87
CA VAL A 481 0.96 22.26 24.51
C VAL A 481 1.71 23.51 24.08
N ARG A 482 1.14 24.71 24.30
CA ARG A 482 1.81 25.98 23.98
C ARG A 482 3.11 26.11 24.75
N ARG A 483 3.09 25.89 26.07
CA ARG A 483 4.31 26.01 26.89
C ARG A 483 5.41 25.07 26.39
N GLU A 484 5.07 23.84 26.08
CA GLU A 484 6.04 22.86 25.57
C GLU A 484 6.61 23.27 24.21
N LEU A 485 5.74 23.55 23.22
CA LEU A 485 6.20 23.92 21.86
C LEU A 485 7.15 25.12 21.89
N TYR A 486 6.83 26.15 22.67
CA TYR A 486 7.64 27.37 22.71
C TYR A 486 8.90 27.21 23.58
N SER A 487 8.84 26.53 24.72
CA SER A 487 10.04 26.20 25.51
C SER A 487 10.98 25.22 24.79
N SER A 488 10.44 24.41 23.87
CA SER A 488 11.25 23.55 22.99
C SER A 488 12.19 24.36 22.10
N LEU A 489 11.90 25.64 21.83
CA LEU A 489 12.74 26.51 21.01
C LEU A 489 13.94 27.09 21.77
N GLU A 490 13.97 27.03 23.10
CA GLU A 490 15.05 27.60 23.89
C GLU A 490 16.40 26.91 23.59
N GLY A 491 17.43 27.72 23.29
CA GLY A 491 18.77 27.26 22.97
C GLY A 491 18.92 26.52 21.63
N VAL A 492 17.89 26.52 20.78
CA VAL A 492 17.90 25.83 19.47
C VAL A 492 18.48 26.73 18.39
N ASP A 493 19.49 26.27 17.64
CA ASP A 493 20.07 27.04 16.53
C ASP A 493 19.36 26.73 15.19
N TYR A 494 18.90 25.49 15.00
CA TYR A 494 18.26 25.03 13.78
C TYR A 494 17.04 24.16 14.07
N ILE A 495 16.01 24.24 13.23
CA ILE A 495 14.83 23.38 13.28
C ILE A 495 14.76 22.58 11.98
N ILE A 496 14.62 21.25 12.09
CA ILE A 496 14.57 20.34 10.95
C ILE A 496 13.34 19.46 11.08
N ILE A 497 12.38 19.69 10.20
CA ILE A 497 11.05 19.06 10.26
C ILE A 497 10.64 18.55 8.89
N SER A 498 9.73 17.58 8.88
CA SER A 498 9.12 17.05 7.66
C SER A 498 7.72 17.59 7.48
N ASP A 499 7.09 17.28 6.35
CA ASP A 499 5.66 17.50 6.15
C ASP A 499 4.76 16.59 7.01
N THR A 500 5.30 15.63 7.75
CA THR A 500 4.54 14.66 8.56
C THR A 500 3.63 15.33 9.57
N TRP A 501 4.17 16.23 10.41
CA TRP A 501 3.41 16.90 11.47
C TRP A 501 2.87 18.24 10.99
N MET A 502 3.75 19.09 10.45
CA MET A 502 3.36 20.40 9.93
C MET A 502 2.20 20.30 8.92
N GLY A 503 2.23 19.32 8.00
CA GLY A 503 1.16 19.15 7.02
C GLY A 503 -0.19 18.74 7.62
N ARG A 504 -0.20 18.01 8.75
CA ARG A 504 -1.42 17.60 9.45
C ARG A 504 -2.02 18.73 10.26
N TYR A 505 -1.19 19.43 11.04
CA TYR A 505 -1.65 20.53 11.90
C TYR A 505 -2.12 21.74 11.09
N LEU A 506 -1.43 22.07 9.99
CA LEU A 506 -1.87 23.15 9.09
C LEU A 506 -3.22 22.86 8.40
N ALA A 507 -3.63 21.59 8.32
CA ALA A 507 -4.92 21.21 7.74
C ALA A 507 -6.08 21.26 8.75
N LEU A 508 -5.80 21.44 10.05
CA LEU A 508 -6.77 21.27 11.13
C LEU A 508 -6.73 22.41 12.18
N PRO A 509 -6.90 23.68 11.77
CA PRO A 509 -6.88 24.82 12.70
C PRO A 509 -7.93 24.72 13.80
N ASP A 510 -9.10 24.14 13.51
CA ASP A 510 -10.21 24.03 14.46
C ASP A 510 -9.98 22.99 15.57
N LEU A 511 -9.18 21.95 15.27
CA LEU A 511 -8.89 20.86 16.21
C LEU A 511 -7.56 21.06 16.96
N TYR A 512 -6.58 21.70 16.32
CA TYR A 512 -5.22 21.90 16.86
C TYR A 512 -4.77 23.37 16.69
N PRO A 513 -5.47 24.33 17.31
CA PRO A 513 -5.23 25.75 17.08
C PRO A 513 -3.83 26.22 17.54
N VAL A 514 -3.28 25.62 18.59
CA VAL A 514 -1.97 26.00 19.14
C VAL A 514 -0.84 25.52 18.22
N GLU A 515 -0.92 24.28 17.76
CA GLU A 515 0.03 23.71 16.81
C GLU A 515 -0.08 24.41 15.45
N TYR A 516 -1.31 24.66 14.98
CA TYR A 516 -1.56 25.45 13.77
C TYR A 516 -0.89 26.84 13.86
N GLU A 517 -1.08 27.55 14.98
CA GLU A 517 -0.45 28.84 15.24
C GLU A 517 1.08 28.69 15.22
N PHE A 518 1.62 27.72 15.95
CA PHE A 518 3.07 27.46 16.02
C PHE A 518 3.69 27.27 14.62
N TYR A 519 3.14 26.38 13.79
CA TYR A 519 3.68 26.15 12.45
C TYR A 519 3.47 27.33 11.50
N THR A 520 2.36 28.05 11.64
CA THR A 520 2.12 29.27 10.84
C THR A 520 3.17 30.33 11.17
N ARG A 521 3.39 30.59 12.46
CA ARG A 521 4.39 31.55 12.94
C ARG A 521 5.81 31.11 12.59
N LEU A 522 6.12 29.82 12.68
CA LEU A 522 7.41 29.26 12.25
C LEU A 522 7.66 29.51 10.76
N ARG A 523 6.65 29.26 9.91
CA ARG A 523 6.76 29.47 8.45
C ARG A 523 6.90 30.94 8.08
N ASN A 524 6.26 31.84 8.81
CA ASN A 524 6.32 33.29 8.60
C ASN A 524 7.61 33.92 9.17
N GLY A 525 8.38 33.18 9.96
CA GLY A 525 9.58 33.66 10.63
C GLY A 525 9.35 34.44 11.92
N GLU A 526 8.10 34.44 12.42
CA GLU A 526 7.68 35.16 13.63
C GLU A 526 8.17 34.52 14.93
N LEU A 527 8.81 33.35 14.86
CA LEU A 527 9.42 32.65 15.99
C LEU A 527 10.94 32.86 16.08
N GLY A 528 11.51 33.81 15.30
CA GLY A 528 12.95 34.04 15.25
C GLY A 528 13.72 32.99 14.45
N PHE A 529 13.05 32.32 13.51
CA PHE A 529 13.64 31.30 12.64
C PHE A 529 13.31 31.57 11.18
N LYS A 530 14.31 31.58 10.31
CA LYS A 530 14.12 31.74 8.86
C LYS A 530 14.26 30.40 8.15
N LEU A 531 13.36 30.08 7.24
CA LEU A 531 13.51 28.94 6.33
C LEU A 531 14.69 29.20 5.39
N ILE A 532 15.75 28.40 5.49
CA ILE A 532 16.98 28.57 4.68
C ILE A 532 17.15 27.49 3.62
N LYS A 533 16.50 26.34 3.78
CA LYS A 533 16.60 25.24 2.82
C LYS A 533 15.35 24.37 2.83
N THR A 534 15.03 23.82 1.66
CA THR A 534 13.96 22.85 1.48
C THR A 534 14.41 21.72 0.55
N PHE A 535 14.06 20.49 0.89
CA PHE A 535 14.34 19.31 0.09
C PHE A 535 13.03 18.66 -0.33
N LYS A 536 12.85 18.51 -1.63
CA LYS A 536 11.71 17.82 -2.25
C LYS A 536 12.14 17.27 -3.60
N VAL A 537 11.85 15.99 -3.84
CA VAL A 537 11.96 15.37 -5.15
C VAL A 537 10.54 15.17 -5.66
N TYR A 538 10.26 15.65 -6.86
CA TYR A 538 8.98 15.44 -7.53
C TYR A 538 9.11 14.35 -8.60
N PRO A 539 8.01 13.66 -8.94
CA PRO A 539 7.93 12.93 -10.18
C PRO A 539 8.22 13.87 -11.36
N GLU A 540 9.22 13.54 -12.16
CA GLU A 540 9.68 14.40 -13.25
C GLU A 540 10.19 13.55 -14.43
N PHE A 541 9.74 13.85 -15.64
CA PHE A 541 10.22 13.19 -16.86
C PHE A 541 10.27 14.19 -18.01
N LEU A 542 11.38 14.19 -18.76
CA LEU A 542 11.63 15.11 -19.88
C LEU A 542 11.47 16.60 -19.49
N GLY A 543 11.87 16.97 -18.27
CA GLY A 543 11.77 18.34 -17.75
C GLY A 543 10.35 18.77 -17.35
N ILE A 544 9.35 17.88 -17.47
CA ILE A 544 7.99 18.14 -17.02
C ILE A 544 7.81 17.52 -15.63
N ARG A 545 7.49 18.37 -14.67
CA ARG A 545 7.26 18.01 -13.28
C ARG A 545 5.77 17.78 -12.99
N ILE A 546 5.47 16.73 -12.24
CA ILE A 546 4.13 16.47 -11.70
C ILE A 546 4.15 16.88 -10.22
N VAL A 547 3.35 17.89 -9.88
CA VAL A 547 3.26 18.43 -8.52
C VAL A 547 2.23 17.63 -7.73
N ASP A 548 2.69 16.74 -6.86
CA ASP A 548 1.89 15.81 -6.07
C ASP A 548 1.64 16.25 -4.62
N ASP A 549 1.79 17.55 -4.33
CA ASP A 549 1.61 18.09 -2.98
C ASP A 549 0.18 17.89 -2.44
N ARG A 550 -0.79 17.77 -3.35
CA ARG A 550 -2.20 17.48 -3.05
C ARG A 550 -2.52 15.99 -2.92
N ALA A 551 -1.57 15.10 -3.21
CA ALA A 551 -1.77 13.68 -2.98
C ALA A 551 -1.95 13.40 -1.49
N GLU A 552 -2.75 12.38 -1.18
CA GLU A 552 -2.93 11.86 0.17
C GLU A 552 -1.56 11.65 0.81
N LEU A 553 -1.39 12.07 2.05
CA LEU A 553 -0.08 12.23 2.66
C LEU A 553 0.78 10.97 2.53
N THR A 554 0.22 9.78 2.78
CA THR A 554 0.99 8.52 2.70
C THR A 554 1.42 8.12 1.29
N PHE A 555 0.90 8.77 0.23
CA PHE A 555 1.40 8.62 -1.14
C PHE A 555 2.81 9.20 -1.33
N ARG A 556 3.15 10.29 -0.61
CA ARG A 556 4.46 10.97 -0.72
C ARG A 556 5.37 10.83 0.50
N LEU A 557 4.78 10.56 1.66
CA LEU A 557 5.46 10.54 2.96
C LEU A 557 6.64 9.55 3.03
N PHE A 558 6.51 8.39 2.37
CA PHE A 558 7.46 7.28 2.55
C PHE A 558 8.63 7.29 1.57
N ASP A 559 8.51 7.95 0.43
CA ASP A 559 9.47 7.95 -0.68
C ASP A 559 9.98 9.34 -1.03
N HIS A 560 9.19 10.40 -0.87
CA HIS A 560 9.61 11.75 -1.24
C HIS A 560 8.91 12.82 -0.39
N PRO A 561 9.05 12.77 0.95
CA PRO A 561 8.50 13.79 1.83
C PRO A 561 9.24 15.12 1.62
N TRP A 562 8.59 16.20 2.03
CA TRP A 562 9.26 17.49 2.20
C TRP A 562 10.11 17.49 3.46
N ILE A 563 11.32 18.03 3.37
CA ILE A 563 12.16 18.36 4.53
C ILE A 563 12.48 19.86 4.53
N TYR A 564 12.24 20.50 5.67
CA TYR A 564 12.44 21.94 5.87
C TYR A 564 13.56 22.16 6.89
N VAL A 565 14.46 23.09 6.58
CA VAL A 565 15.54 23.51 7.49
C VAL A 565 15.38 25.00 7.79
N PHE A 566 15.11 25.29 9.05
CA PHE A 566 15.06 26.66 9.57
C PHE A 566 16.31 26.95 10.40
N LYS A 567 16.78 28.19 10.33
CA LYS A 567 17.91 28.69 11.11
C LYS A 567 17.46 29.83 11.99
N ARG A 568 17.93 29.87 13.24
CA ARG A 568 17.71 31.00 14.14
C ARG A 568 18.27 32.26 13.52
N VAL A 569 17.46 33.31 13.52
CA VAL A 569 17.88 34.68 13.22
C VAL A 569 17.73 35.45 14.52
N ASP A 570 18.82 36.01 15.03
CA ASP A 570 18.71 36.99 16.10
C ASP A 570 17.92 38.17 15.54
N GLY A 571 16.93 38.65 16.29
CA GLY A 571 16.11 39.77 15.85
C GLY A 571 17.01 40.96 15.54
N GLU A 572 17.00 41.43 14.29
CA GLU A 572 17.54 42.76 13.94
C GLU A 572 16.73 43.86 14.63
#